data_AF-A0A0E0J4G1-F1
#
_entry.id   AF-A0A0E0J4G1-F1
#
_cell.length_a   1.000
_cell.length_b   1.000
_cell.length_c   1.000
_cell.angle_alpha   90.00
_cell.angle_beta   90.00
_cell.angle_gamma   90.00
#
_symmetry.space_group_name_H-M   'P 1'
#
loop_
_entity.id
_entity.type
_entity.pdbx_description
1 polymer ?
#
loop_
_entity_poly.entity_id
_entity_poly.type
_entity_poly.pdbx_seq_one_letter_code
_entity_poly.pdbx_strand_id
1 'polypeptide(L)'
;MASIEGERNEEVVGQLTLEQKARLDEVMKQAELSLQSDELLNKAAAGKLLGNNYIAVSGVLSNYSKGPLTLVAQHQYSGSVIMDYTNPIDAADSNNNPGRGYFIMEGDGSVEAAAVYNGKNNKGDQDCGWLFGFNINKRIQPEKMSFYAVCGRMANFINPDWAAIKIKIEHGGHIGYYPDPKTGTQIYGGISKDPKTGRYSVSVAFYGA
;
A
#
# COMPACT_ATOMS: atom_id res chain seq x y z
N MET A 1 9.75 -18.03 -43.06
CA MET A 1 10.40 -17.64 -41.79
C MET A 1 9.34 -16.94 -40.96
N ALA A 2 8.79 -17.63 -39.96
CA ALA A 2 7.78 -17.08 -39.07
C ALA A 2 8.47 -16.20 -38.02
N SER A 3 8.06 -14.93 -37.94
CA SER A 3 8.53 -14.00 -36.92
C SER A 3 7.61 -14.12 -35.71
N ILE A 4 8.19 -14.42 -34.57
CA ILE A 4 7.51 -14.67 -33.31
C ILE A 4 7.04 -13.31 -32.78
N GLU A 5 5.72 -13.06 -32.81
CA GLU A 5 5.10 -11.98 -32.07
C GLU A 5 5.20 -12.33 -30.58
N GLY A 6 6.06 -11.61 -29.85
CA GLY A 6 6.08 -11.64 -28.40
C GLY A 6 4.80 -10.99 -27.87
N GLU A 7 3.85 -11.81 -27.47
CA GLU A 7 2.68 -11.40 -26.68
C GLU A 7 3.19 -10.76 -25.37
N ARG A 8 3.21 -9.43 -25.34
CA ARG A 8 3.23 -8.69 -24.09
C ARG A 8 1.83 -8.84 -23.48
N ASN A 9 1.70 -9.77 -22.54
CA ASN A 9 0.59 -9.81 -21.61
C ASN A 9 0.62 -8.55 -20.75
N GLU A 10 0.09 -7.44 -21.26
CA GLU A 10 -0.32 -6.30 -20.46
C GLU A 10 -1.55 -6.73 -19.66
N GLU A 11 -1.35 -6.99 -18.36
CA GLU A 11 -2.43 -7.19 -17.40
C GLU A 11 -3.27 -5.89 -17.40
N VAL A 12 -4.55 -5.98 -17.73
CA VAL A 12 -5.44 -4.83 -17.97
C VAL A 12 -5.56 -3.98 -16.70
N VAL A 13 -4.77 -2.91 -16.62
CA VAL A 13 -4.91 -1.86 -15.60
C VAL A 13 -6.11 -1.00 -15.99
N GLY A 14 -7.23 -1.16 -15.28
CA GLY A 14 -8.41 -0.31 -15.48
C GLY A 14 -8.08 1.16 -15.24
N GLN A 15 -8.56 2.06 -16.11
CA GLN A 15 -8.41 3.50 -15.90
C GLN A 15 -9.25 3.96 -14.69
N LEU A 16 -8.61 4.69 -13.76
CA LEU A 16 -9.28 5.34 -12.63
C LEU A 16 -10.32 6.37 -13.13
N THR A 17 -11.53 6.37 -12.54
CA THR A 17 -12.51 7.44 -12.77
C THR A 17 -12.05 8.77 -12.13
N LEU A 18 -12.64 9.89 -12.53
CA LEU A 18 -12.31 11.21 -11.96
C LEU A 18 -12.53 11.27 -10.44
N GLU A 19 -13.59 10.62 -9.95
CA GLU A 19 -13.89 10.56 -8.52
C GLU A 19 -12.85 9.72 -7.75
N GLN A 20 -12.44 8.58 -8.32
CA GLN A 20 -11.40 7.73 -7.71
C GLN A 20 -10.05 8.45 -7.69
N LYS A 21 -9.72 9.21 -8.74
CA LYS A 21 -8.51 10.06 -8.76
C LYS A 21 -8.56 11.13 -7.68
N ALA A 22 -9.67 11.85 -7.54
CA ALA A 22 -9.81 12.89 -6.53
C ALA A 22 -9.68 12.33 -5.10
N ARG A 23 -10.26 11.16 -4.84
CA ARG A 23 -10.13 10.48 -3.53
C ARG A 23 -8.70 10.00 -3.28
N LEU A 24 -8.00 9.48 -4.31
CA LEU A 24 -6.60 9.12 -4.20
C LEU A 24 -5.74 10.36 -3.88
N ASP A 25 -5.94 11.46 -4.60
CA ASP A 25 -5.24 12.72 -4.38
C ASP A 25 -5.47 13.25 -2.96
N GLU A 26 -6.70 13.16 -2.44
CA GLU A 26 -7.01 13.55 -1.07
C GLU A 26 -6.28 12.66 -0.04
N VAL A 27 -6.29 11.33 -0.24
CA VAL A 27 -5.58 10.40 0.65
C VAL A 27 -4.07 10.68 0.62
N MET A 28 -3.49 10.93 -0.56
CA MET A 28 -2.08 11.30 -0.69
C MET A 28 -1.76 12.61 0.02
N LYS A 29 -2.59 13.64 -0.16
CA LYS A 29 -2.42 14.93 0.52
C LYS A 29 -2.49 14.80 2.04
N GLN A 30 -3.38 13.95 2.54
CA GLN A 30 -3.47 13.69 3.98
C GLN A 30 -2.28 12.87 4.51
N ALA A 31 -1.73 11.96 3.70
CA ALA A 31 -0.49 11.28 4.04
C ALA A 31 0.69 12.26 4.16
N GLU A 32 0.79 13.24 3.26
CA GLU A 32 1.78 14.32 3.34
C GLU A 32 1.64 15.18 4.60
N LEU A 33 0.41 15.44 5.06
CA LEU A 33 0.18 16.19 6.30
C LEU A 33 0.53 15.35 7.55
N SER A 34 0.18 14.07 7.57
CA SER A 34 0.53 13.15 8.67
C SER A 34 2.05 12.95 8.81
N LEU A 35 2.76 12.98 7.67
CA LEU A 35 4.22 12.97 7.58
C LEU A 35 4.90 14.17 8.28
N GLN A 36 4.18 15.25 8.59
CA GLN A 36 4.74 16.43 9.28
C GLN A 36 4.79 16.29 10.81
N SER A 37 4.37 15.16 11.38
CA SER A 37 4.45 14.95 12.83
C SER A 37 5.89 14.97 13.36
N ASP A 38 6.08 15.59 14.54
CA ASP A 38 7.39 15.82 15.17
C ASP A 38 8.18 14.53 15.41
N GLU A 39 7.50 13.41 15.64
CA GLU A 39 8.16 12.11 15.86
C GLU A 39 8.88 11.59 14.60
N LEU A 40 8.25 11.75 13.42
CA LEU A 40 8.85 11.43 12.12
C LEU A 40 9.97 12.41 11.76
N LEU A 41 9.83 13.69 12.15
CA LEU A 41 10.89 14.70 12.03
C LEU A 41 12.13 14.33 12.84
N ASN A 42 11.97 13.94 14.09
CA ASN A 42 13.07 13.58 14.97
C ASN A 42 13.80 12.30 14.52
N LYS A 43 13.06 11.28 14.05
CA LYS A 43 13.66 10.02 13.55
C LYS A 43 14.35 10.20 12.19
N ALA A 44 13.78 11.00 11.28
CA ALA A 44 14.45 11.34 10.01
C ALA A 44 15.76 12.12 10.24
N ALA A 45 15.79 13.01 11.24
CA ALA A 45 16.99 13.73 11.63
C ALA A 45 18.08 12.79 12.21
N ALA A 46 17.68 11.82 13.04
CA ALA A 46 18.60 10.79 13.55
C ALA A 46 19.12 9.86 12.43
N GLY A 47 18.26 9.45 11.51
CA GLY A 47 18.65 8.62 10.36
C GLY A 47 19.63 9.29 9.40
N LYS A 48 19.60 10.62 9.30
CA LYS A 48 20.59 11.40 8.53
C LYS A 48 22.02 11.27 9.08
N LEU A 49 22.18 10.89 10.35
CA LEU A 49 23.48 10.58 10.96
C LEU A 49 23.98 9.16 10.64
N LEU A 50 23.10 8.27 10.18
CA LEU A 50 23.40 6.87 9.85
C LEU A 50 23.82 6.66 8.39
N GLY A 51 23.79 7.71 7.55
CA GLY A 51 24.32 7.71 6.17
C GLY A 51 23.34 8.22 5.11
N ASN A 52 23.85 8.51 3.90
CA ASN A 52 23.09 9.15 2.82
C ASN A 52 21.94 8.30 2.23
N ASN A 53 21.91 6.99 2.53
CA ASN A 53 20.95 6.04 1.99
C ASN A 53 19.79 5.74 2.93
N TYR A 54 19.76 6.30 4.14
CA TYR A 54 18.65 6.11 5.06
C TYR A 54 17.30 6.50 4.44
N ILE A 55 16.28 5.67 4.68
CA ILE A 55 14.90 5.82 4.21
C ILE A 55 13.97 5.71 5.42
N ALA A 56 13.03 6.64 5.52
CA ALA A 56 11.84 6.49 6.36
C ALA A 56 10.60 6.51 5.46
N VAL A 57 9.70 5.56 5.70
CA VAL A 57 8.46 5.37 4.96
C VAL A 57 7.31 5.45 5.94
N SER A 58 6.38 6.38 5.70
CA SER A 58 5.14 6.44 6.47
C SER A 58 3.98 5.89 5.65
N GLY A 59 3.24 4.99 6.26
CA GLY A 59 2.03 4.41 5.71
C GLY A 59 0.77 5.12 6.19
N VAL A 60 -0.15 5.40 5.28
CA VAL A 60 -1.51 5.80 5.60
C VAL A 60 -2.50 4.82 4.98
N LEU A 61 -3.33 4.26 5.84
CA LEU A 61 -4.32 3.25 5.53
C LEU A 61 -5.71 3.87 5.72
N SER A 62 -6.56 3.78 4.70
CA SER A 62 -7.90 4.39 4.71
C SER A 62 -8.96 3.32 4.46
N ASN A 63 -9.77 3.03 5.47
CA ASN A 63 -10.84 2.05 5.36
C ASN A 63 -12.17 2.72 4.98
N TYR A 64 -12.59 2.52 3.73
CA TYR A 64 -13.92 2.88 3.21
C TYR A 64 -14.84 1.66 3.09
N SER A 65 -14.41 0.48 3.54
CA SER A 65 -15.26 -0.71 3.56
C SER A 65 -16.31 -0.65 4.67
N LYS A 66 -17.34 -1.51 4.57
CA LYS A 66 -18.30 -1.67 5.65
C LYS A 66 -17.71 -2.54 6.76
N GLY A 67 -17.48 -1.92 7.91
CA GLY A 67 -16.96 -2.58 9.09
C GLY A 67 -15.45 -2.43 9.25
N PRO A 68 -14.91 -2.87 10.40
CA PRO A 68 -13.48 -2.79 10.67
C PRO A 68 -12.69 -3.79 9.82
N LEU A 69 -11.45 -3.43 9.52
CA LEU A 69 -10.45 -4.30 8.89
C LEU A 69 -9.46 -4.80 9.93
N THR A 70 -9.26 -6.12 10.00
CA THR A 70 -8.32 -6.76 10.93
C THR A 70 -7.06 -7.19 10.18
N LEU A 71 -5.88 -6.86 10.68
CA LEU A 71 -4.62 -7.35 10.13
C LEU A 71 -4.50 -8.85 10.41
N VAL A 72 -4.30 -9.66 9.36
CA VAL A 72 -4.26 -11.13 9.47
C VAL A 72 -2.92 -11.73 9.06
N ALA A 73 -2.14 -11.02 8.26
CA ALA A 73 -0.80 -11.44 7.88
C ALA A 73 0.05 -10.23 7.49
N GLN A 74 1.35 -10.30 7.77
CA GLN A 74 2.32 -9.31 7.32
C GLN A 74 3.67 -9.97 7.07
N HIS A 75 4.45 -9.37 6.17
CA HIS A 75 5.78 -9.84 5.85
C HIS A 75 6.70 -8.66 5.54
N GLN A 76 7.88 -8.68 6.16
CA GLN A 76 8.93 -7.70 5.94
C GLN A 76 10.06 -8.38 5.15
N TYR A 77 10.35 -7.86 3.96
CA TYR A 77 11.47 -8.34 3.13
C TYR A 77 12.74 -7.53 3.38
N SER A 78 12.61 -6.24 3.69
CA SER A 78 13.70 -5.29 3.88
C SER A 78 13.27 -4.13 4.78
N GLY A 79 14.22 -3.54 5.49
CA GLY A 79 13.98 -2.48 6.46
C GLY A 79 13.61 -3.01 7.85
N SER A 80 12.98 -2.17 8.67
CA SER A 80 12.54 -2.49 10.02
C SER A 80 11.30 -1.67 10.38
N VAL A 81 10.38 -2.29 11.11
CA VAL A 81 9.17 -1.63 11.63
C VAL A 81 9.53 -0.73 12.82
N ILE A 82 9.13 0.54 12.73
CA ILE A 82 9.19 1.51 13.84
C ILE A 82 7.83 1.57 14.54
N MET A 83 6.77 1.67 13.72
CA MET A 83 5.38 1.67 14.16
C MET A 83 4.66 0.61 13.35
N ASP A 84 4.15 -0.40 14.05
CA ASP A 84 3.47 -1.53 13.42
C ASP A 84 2.15 -1.09 12.78
N TYR A 85 1.63 -1.92 11.88
CA TYR A 85 0.38 -1.67 11.19
C TYR A 85 -0.78 -1.56 12.17
N THR A 86 -1.59 -0.51 12.04
CA THR A 86 -2.79 -0.33 12.87
C THR A 86 -3.74 -1.52 12.73
N ASN A 87 -4.17 -2.09 13.86
CA ASN A 87 -5.03 -3.26 13.91
C ASN A 87 -5.97 -3.22 15.14
N PRO A 88 -7.30 -3.21 14.96
CA PRO A 88 -8.02 -3.09 13.69
C PRO A 88 -7.98 -1.66 13.12
N ILE A 89 -8.32 -1.50 11.85
CA ILE A 89 -8.68 -0.20 11.27
C ILE A 89 -10.20 -0.09 11.31
N ASP A 90 -10.72 0.92 12.00
CA ASP A 90 -12.17 1.12 12.12
C ASP A 90 -12.86 1.32 10.77
N ALA A 91 -14.19 1.16 10.74
CA ALA A 91 -15.00 1.45 9.56
C ALA A 91 -15.05 2.95 9.27
N ALA A 92 -15.56 3.32 8.09
CA ALA A 92 -15.94 4.70 7.84
C ALA A 92 -17.03 5.18 8.82
N ASP A 93 -16.95 6.43 9.26
CA ASP A 93 -17.93 7.05 10.16
C ASP A 93 -19.24 7.41 9.43
N SER A 94 -20.23 7.94 10.16
CA SER A 94 -21.53 8.33 9.60
C SER A 94 -21.44 9.47 8.58
N ASN A 95 -20.33 10.21 8.53
CA ASN A 95 -20.06 11.27 7.58
C ASN A 95 -19.22 10.77 6.39
N ASN A 96 -19.02 9.46 6.28
CA ASN A 96 -18.22 8.81 5.24
C ASN A 96 -16.73 9.19 5.30
N ASN A 97 -16.23 9.63 6.46
CA ASN A 97 -14.79 9.74 6.69
C ASN A 97 -14.25 8.33 6.90
N PRO A 98 -13.18 7.92 6.19
CA PRO A 98 -12.64 6.58 6.34
C PRO A 98 -12.03 6.39 7.73
N GLY A 99 -12.12 5.17 8.26
CA GLY A 99 -11.28 4.79 9.39
C GLY A 99 -9.80 4.85 8.98
N ARG A 100 -8.94 5.30 9.91
CA ARG A 100 -7.54 5.57 9.62
C ARG A 100 -6.63 4.61 10.35
N GLY A 101 -5.64 4.10 9.63
CA GLY A 101 -4.51 3.38 10.17
C GLY A 101 -3.19 3.96 9.68
N TYR A 102 -2.15 3.75 10.46
CA TYR A 102 -0.80 4.22 10.19
C TYR A 102 0.21 3.10 10.43
N PHE A 103 1.35 3.20 9.74
CA PHE A 103 2.55 2.43 10.04
C PHE A 103 3.78 3.27 9.70
N ILE A 104 4.93 2.95 10.28
CA ILE A 104 6.20 3.59 9.95
C ILE A 104 7.28 2.52 9.86
N MET A 105 8.05 2.56 8.78
CA MET A 105 9.19 1.69 8.57
C MET A 105 10.44 2.51 8.19
N GLU A 106 11.60 1.99 8.52
CA GLU A 106 12.89 2.54 8.11
C GLU A 106 13.79 1.48 7.46
N GLY A 107 14.82 1.93 6.76
CA GLY A 107 15.83 1.03 6.25
C GLY A 107 17.03 1.77 5.67
N ASP A 108 18.16 1.06 5.62
CA ASP A 108 19.36 1.55 4.95
C ASP A 108 19.29 1.24 3.44
N GLY A 109 18.83 2.21 2.66
CA GLY A 109 18.78 2.15 1.20
C GLY A 109 17.62 1.33 0.62
N SER A 110 16.90 0.54 1.42
CA SER A 110 15.70 -0.16 1.00
C SER A 110 14.70 -0.38 2.13
N VAL A 111 13.40 -0.27 1.82
CA VAL A 111 12.29 -0.72 2.67
C VAL A 111 11.32 -1.50 1.78
N GLU A 112 10.95 -2.70 2.19
CA GLU A 112 10.05 -3.55 1.42
C GLU A 112 9.21 -4.43 2.35
N ALA A 113 7.90 -4.35 2.21
CA ALA A 113 6.96 -5.06 3.06
C ALA A 113 5.61 -5.31 2.37
N ALA A 114 4.84 -6.22 2.92
CA ALA A 114 3.46 -6.52 2.52
C ALA A 114 2.58 -6.81 3.73
N ALA A 115 1.30 -6.48 3.62
CA ALA A 115 0.30 -6.73 4.65
C ALA A 115 -1.02 -7.19 4.03
N VAL A 116 -1.75 -8.01 4.78
CA VAL A 116 -3.08 -8.51 4.45
C VAL A 116 -4.05 -8.12 5.55
N TYR A 117 -5.11 -7.42 5.16
CA TYR A 117 -6.25 -7.11 6.00
C TYR A 117 -7.45 -7.96 5.62
N ASN A 118 -8.22 -8.39 6.62
CA ASN A 118 -9.48 -9.12 6.48
C ASN A 118 -10.66 -8.25 6.91
N GLY A 119 -11.78 -8.41 6.22
CA GLY A 119 -13.05 -7.74 6.51
C GLY A 119 -14.19 -8.32 5.68
N LYS A 120 -15.29 -7.57 5.56
CA LYS A 120 -16.46 -7.97 4.76
C LYS A 120 -16.61 -7.09 3.52
N ASN A 121 -17.21 -7.62 2.47
CA ASN A 121 -17.72 -6.80 1.34
C ASN A 121 -18.88 -5.88 1.80
N ASN A 122 -19.38 -4.97 0.93
CA ASN A 122 -20.46 -4.06 1.34
C ASN A 122 -21.81 -4.74 1.58
N LYS A 123 -21.98 -5.98 1.13
CA LYS A 123 -23.17 -6.77 1.47
C LYS A 123 -23.08 -7.36 2.88
N GLY A 124 -21.89 -7.44 3.45
CA GLY A 124 -21.65 -8.05 4.76
C GLY A 124 -21.68 -9.58 4.74
N ASP A 125 -21.84 -10.20 3.56
CA ASP A 125 -22.12 -11.62 3.39
C ASP A 125 -20.89 -12.48 3.07
N GLN A 126 -19.75 -11.85 2.74
CA GLN A 126 -18.54 -12.53 2.27
C GLN A 126 -17.30 -12.00 3.00
N ASP A 127 -16.53 -12.90 3.62
CA ASP A 127 -15.18 -12.58 4.11
C ASP A 127 -14.22 -12.32 2.93
N CYS A 128 -13.57 -11.17 2.97
CA CYS A 128 -12.69 -10.68 1.94
C CYS A 128 -11.33 -10.27 2.51
N GLY A 129 -10.29 -10.44 1.70
CA GLY A 129 -8.94 -10.02 2.00
C GLY A 129 -8.50 -8.88 1.08
N TRP A 130 -7.67 -8.01 1.63
CA TRP A 130 -6.99 -6.93 0.93
C TRP A 130 -5.50 -7.04 1.21
N LEU A 131 -4.73 -7.39 0.18
CA LEU A 131 -3.28 -7.44 0.22
C LEU A 131 -2.71 -6.20 -0.47
N PHE A 132 -1.75 -5.57 0.18
CA PHE A 132 -0.86 -4.61 -0.49
C PHE A 132 0.59 -4.91 -0.12
N GLY A 133 1.50 -4.52 -0.99
CA GLY A 133 2.93 -4.56 -0.77
C GLY A 133 3.63 -3.44 -1.52
N PHE A 134 4.79 -3.06 -1.01
CA PHE A 134 5.56 -1.96 -1.57
C PHE A 134 7.06 -2.25 -1.47
N ASN A 135 7.83 -1.66 -2.39
CA ASN A 135 9.28 -1.67 -2.42
C ASN A 135 9.78 -0.27 -2.74
N ILE A 136 10.59 0.28 -1.85
CA ILE A 136 11.34 1.52 -2.07
C ILE A 136 12.82 1.16 -1.95
N ASN A 137 13.60 1.36 -3.00
CA ASN A 137 15.02 1.02 -3.04
C ASN A 137 15.84 2.11 -3.74
N LYS A 138 16.63 2.85 -2.94
CA LYS A 138 17.55 3.92 -3.37
C LYS A 138 18.87 3.40 -3.93
N ARG A 139 19.19 2.13 -3.70
CA ARG A 139 20.45 1.50 -4.17
C ARG A 139 20.39 1.13 -5.65
N ILE A 140 19.19 1.05 -6.23
CA ILE A 140 18.95 0.81 -7.67
C ILE A 140 18.77 2.16 -8.37
N GLN A 141 19.29 2.30 -9.59
CA GLN A 141 19.16 3.50 -10.42
C GLN A 141 18.47 3.18 -11.77
N PRO A 142 17.37 3.89 -12.15
CA PRO A 142 16.66 4.87 -11.33
C PRO A 142 16.09 4.23 -10.05
N GLU A 143 15.88 5.06 -9.01
CA GLU A 143 15.28 4.64 -7.75
C GLU A 143 14.03 3.78 -7.99
N LYS A 144 13.98 2.61 -7.37
CA LYS A 144 12.85 1.70 -7.52
C LYS A 144 11.78 2.05 -6.50
N MET A 145 10.58 2.40 -6.98
CA MET A 145 9.37 2.56 -6.20
C MET A 145 8.27 1.72 -6.85
N SER A 146 7.94 0.60 -6.22
CA SER A 146 6.95 -0.34 -6.74
C SER A 146 5.90 -0.65 -5.69
N PHE A 147 4.65 -0.64 -6.10
CA PHE A 147 3.45 -0.94 -5.33
C PHE A 147 2.70 -2.06 -6.04
N TYR A 148 2.21 -3.01 -5.25
CA TYR A 148 1.36 -4.09 -5.71
C TYR A 148 0.21 -4.24 -4.73
N ALA A 149 -0.99 -4.48 -5.24
CA ALA A 149 -2.12 -4.82 -4.40
C ALA A 149 -3.06 -5.79 -5.11
N VAL A 150 -3.88 -6.47 -4.34
CA VAL A 150 -4.95 -7.33 -4.82
C VAL A 150 -5.98 -7.49 -3.71
N CYS A 151 -7.24 -7.62 -4.07
CA CYS A 151 -8.31 -7.92 -3.13
C CYS A 151 -9.18 -9.06 -3.66
N GLY A 152 -10.00 -9.63 -2.78
CA GLY A 152 -10.97 -10.66 -3.15
C GLY A 152 -11.36 -11.55 -1.97
N ARG A 153 -11.77 -12.79 -2.23
CA ARG A 153 -12.19 -13.73 -1.18
C ARG A 153 -11.04 -14.00 -0.19
N MET A 154 -11.35 -14.00 1.11
CA MET A 154 -10.33 -14.23 2.16
C MET A 154 -9.60 -15.57 2.02
N ALA A 155 -10.25 -16.58 1.45
CA ALA A 155 -9.65 -17.89 1.16
C ALA A 155 -8.38 -17.82 0.30
N ASN A 156 -8.23 -16.79 -0.55
CA ASN A 156 -7.05 -16.60 -1.40
C ASN A 156 -5.82 -16.09 -0.61
N PHE A 157 -6.01 -15.73 0.66
CA PHE A 157 -4.99 -15.12 1.51
C PHE A 157 -4.67 -15.95 2.76
N ILE A 158 -5.21 -17.17 2.85
CA ILE A 158 -4.86 -18.13 3.89
C ILE A 158 -3.50 -18.74 3.49
N ASN A 159 -2.44 -18.36 4.20
CA ASN A 159 -1.03 -18.67 3.89
C ASN A 159 -0.54 -18.01 2.59
N PRO A 160 -0.34 -16.69 2.58
CA PRO A 160 0.18 -15.99 1.42
C PRO A 160 1.56 -16.53 1.00
N ASP A 161 1.74 -16.81 -0.29
CA ASP A 161 3.06 -17.14 -0.85
C ASP A 161 3.89 -15.86 -0.95
N TRP A 162 4.67 -15.60 0.10
CA TRP A 162 5.50 -14.40 0.20
C TRP A 162 6.56 -14.31 -0.90
N ALA A 163 7.07 -15.44 -1.41
CA ALA A 163 8.02 -15.40 -2.52
C ALA A 163 7.35 -14.94 -3.82
N ALA A 164 6.16 -15.47 -4.12
CA ALA A 164 5.38 -15.02 -5.27
C ALA A 164 4.93 -13.56 -5.12
N ILE A 165 4.52 -13.14 -3.92
CA ILE A 165 4.13 -11.75 -3.62
C ILE A 165 5.32 -10.81 -3.84
N LYS A 166 6.52 -11.18 -3.40
CA LYS A 166 7.74 -10.40 -3.64
C LYS A 166 7.95 -10.12 -5.13
N ILE A 167 7.84 -11.14 -5.97
CA ILE A 167 7.97 -11.00 -7.44
C ILE A 167 6.92 -10.04 -8.00
N LYS A 168 5.67 -10.11 -7.51
CA LYS A 168 4.61 -9.19 -7.93
C LYS A 168 4.86 -7.76 -7.49
N ILE A 169 5.41 -7.54 -6.30
CA ILE A 169 5.86 -6.21 -5.85
C ILE A 169 6.98 -5.71 -6.77
N GLU A 170 7.96 -6.56 -7.09
CA GLU A 170 9.10 -6.17 -7.93
C GLU A 170 8.72 -5.77 -9.36
N HIS A 171 7.64 -6.32 -9.89
CA HIS A 171 7.07 -5.96 -11.20
C HIS A 171 5.94 -4.91 -11.10
N GLY A 172 5.56 -4.51 -9.88
CA GLY A 172 4.50 -3.54 -9.64
C GLY A 172 4.84 -2.13 -10.13
N GLY A 173 3.79 -1.38 -10.47
CA GLY A 173 3.89 0.04 -10.84
C GLY A 173 4.02 0.96 -9.63
N HIS A 174 4.03 2.28 -9.83
CA HIS A 174 4.14 3.24 -8.73
C HIS A 174 2.82 3.45 -7.96
N ILE A 175 1.71 3.33 -8.69
CA ILE A 175 0.33 3.49 -8.23
C ILE A 175 -0.48 2.36 -8.87
N GLY A 176 -1.52 1.86 -8.19
CA GLY A 176 -2.42 0.88 -8.78
C GLY A 176 -3.84 0.92 -8.25
N TYR A 177 -4.75 0.38 -9.06
CA TYR A 177 -6.16 0.17 -8.77
C TYR A 177 -6.52 -1.27 -9.12
N TYR A 178 -7.04 -2.00 -8.13
CA TYR A 178 -7.23 -3.44 -8.22
C TYR A 178 -8.63 -3.82 -7.73
N PRO A 179 -9.63 -3.82 -8.64
CA PRO A 179 -10.97 -4.29 -8.34
C PRO A 179 -11.07 -5.82 -8.41
N ASP A 180 -11.82 -6.42 -7.50
CA ASP A 180 -12.35 -7.79 -7.65
C ASP A 180 -13.86 -7.73 -7.91
N PRO A 181 -14.31 -7.90 -9.17
CA PRO A 181 -15.74 -7.85 -9.50
C PRO A 181 -16.54 -9.00 -8.88
N LYS A 182 -15.90 -10.09 -8.42
CA LYS A 182 -16.60 -11.24 -7.83
C LYS A 182 -17.08 -10.97 -6.42
N THR A 183 -16.25 -10.32 -5.60
CA THR A 183 -16.59 -9.93 -4.22
C THR A 183 -17.12 -8.50 -4.13
N GLY A 184 -16.89 -7.70 -5.18
CA GLY A 184 -17.10 -6.27 -5.17
C GLY A 184 -15.97 -5.50 -4.48
N THR A 185 -14.95 -6.15 -3.92
CA THR A 185 -13.90 -5.41 -3.20
C THR A 185 -13.01 -4.64 -4.16
N GLN A 186 -12.42 -3.55 -3.68
CA GLN A 186 -11.42 -2.79 -4.42
C GLN A 186 -10.31 -2.35 -3.47
N ILE A 187 -9.10 -2.22 -4.01
CA ILE A 187 -7.98 -1.58 -3.36
C ILE A 187 -7.31 -0.63 -4.32
N TYR A 188 -6.96 0.56 -3.83
CA TYR A 188 -6.04 1.44 -4.55
C TYR A 188 -4.96 1.92 -3.61
N GLY A 189 -3.83 2.26 -4.19
CA GLY A 189 -2.74 2.83 -3.44
C GLY A 189 -1.54 3.12 -4.31
N GLY A 190 -0.49 3.59 -3.66
CA GLY A 190 0.75 3.91 -4.32
C GLY A 190 1.77 4.48 -3.36
N ILE A 191 2.93 4.77 -3.92
CA ILE A 191 4.02 5.43 -3.23
C ILE A 191 4.06 6.89 -3.69
N SER A 192 4.47 7.79 -2.80
CA SER A 192 4.85 9.14 -3.16
C SER A 192 6.14 9.53 -2.43
N LYS A 193 6.86 10.49 -2.99
CA LYS A 193 8.10 11.03 -2.43
C LYS A 193 7.96 12.53 -2.32
N ASP A 194 8.11 13.07 -1.11
CA ASP A 194 8.15 14.51 -0.90
C ASP A 194 9.47 15.06 -1.46
N PRO A 195 9.44 15.94 -2.48
CA PRO A 195 10.64 16.47 -3.11
C PRO A 195 11.46 17.40 -2.20
N LYS A 196 10.86 17.97 -1.15
CA LYS A 196 11.52 18.89 -0.21
C LYS A 196 12.20 18.14 0.92
N THR A 197 11.53 17.12 1.47
CA THR A 197 12.03 16.38 2.64
C THR A 197 12.71 15.05 2.26
N GLY A 198 12.48 14.56 1.05
CA GLY A 198 12.96 13.25 0.59
C GLY A 198 12.28 12.07 1.29
N ARG A 199 11.18 12.31 1.99
CA ARG A 199 10.39 11.28 2.68
C ARG A 199 9.51 10.52 1.71
N TYR A 200 9.28 9.26 2.02
CA TYR A 200 8.37 8.42 1.25
C TYR A 200 7.09 8.20 2.04
N SER A 201 5.97 8.18 1.33
CA SER A 201 4.70 7.71 1.86
C SER A 201 4.15 6.57 1.03
N VAL A 202 3.50 5.64 1.72
CA VAL A 202 2.66 4.60 1.12
C VAL A 202 1.22 4.92 1.50
N SER A 203 0.37 5.13 0.51
CA SER A 203 -1.04 5.42 0.72
C SER A 203 -1.86 4.27 0.20
N VAL A 204 -2.76 3.73 1.01
CA VAL A 204 -3.64 2.61 0.66
C VAL A 204 -5.06 2.91 1.09
N ALA A 205 -6.02 2.62 0.22
CA ALA A 205 -7.43 2.71 0.54
C ALA A 205 -8.18 1.44 0.17
N PHE A 206 -9.00 0.98 1.11
CA PHE A 206 -9.75 -0.27 1.04
C PHE A 206 -11.24 0.01 0.85
N TYR A 207 -11.86 -0.68 -0.09
CA TYR A 207 -13.28 -0.55 -0.40
C TYR A 207 -13.93 -1.93 -0.48
N GLY A 208 -15.15 -2.04 0.04
CA GLY A 208 -16.13 -2.97 -0.52
C GLY A 208 -16.95 -2.23 -1.57
N ALA A 209 -17.50 -2.93 -2.58
CA ALA A 209 -18.56 -2.41 -3.45
C ALA A 209 -19.90 -2.96 -3.02
#